data_AF-A0A356NDB3-F1
#
_entry.id   AF-A0A356NDB3-F1
#
_cell.length_a   1.000
_cell.length_b   1.000
_cell.length_c   1.000
_cell.angle_alpha   90.00
_cell.angle_beta   90.00
_cell.angle_gamma   90.00
#
_symmetry.space_group_name_H-M   'P 1'
#
loop_
_entity.id
_entity.type
_entity.pdbx_description
1 polymer ?
#
loop_
_entity_poly.entity_id
_entity_poly.type
_entity_poly.pdbx_seq_one_letter_code
_entity_poly.pdbx_strand_id
1 'polypeptide(L)'
;MAEALNTALQSPPAHATHWSVRTLAQHPGISKSTVHRWFQLFNLRPHRHRHFKISNDPYFVKKVHDIVGLYLRLPDDAVVLCVDEKMQIQVPERTQPMPPLGLGYVEDVTHETIRDGVTTLFAVLDVATGKVLAQCKHRHRRQEFVSFLQHIERNVPNNLDIHLIIDNYCTHKHAKVKE
;
A
#
# COMPACT_ATOMS: atom_id res chain seq x y z
N MET A 1 -34.54 -7.59 11.82
CA MET A 1 -33.14 -7.29 12.20
C MET A 1 -32.18 -8.34 11.67
N ALA A 2 -32.25 -9.60 12.14
CA ALA A 2 -31.31 -10.66 11.75
C ALA A 2 -31.28 -10.92 10.24
N GLU A 3 -32.45 -10.95 9.60
CA GLU A 3 -32.58 -11.12 8.14
C GLU A 3 -31.83 -10.02 7.36
N ALA A 4 -32.11 -8.75 7.66
CA ALA A 4 -31.45 -7.61 7.01
C ALA A 4 -29.92 -7.58 7.24
N LEU A 5 -29.44 -8.02 8.41
CA LEU A 5 -28.00 -8.13 8.68
C LEU A 5 -27.36 -9.29 7.91
N ASN A 6 -28.04 -10.43 7.82
CA ASN A 6 -27.56 -11.57 7.03
C ASN A 6 -27.48 -11.21 5.54
N THR A 7 -28.48 -10.52 5.00
CA THR A 7 -28.45 -9.99 3.63
C THR A 7 -27.23 -9.10 3.43
N ALA A 8 -26.92 -8.22 4.39
CA ALA A 8 -25.77 -7.32 4.29
C ALA A 8 -24.41 -8.04 4.32
N LEU A 9 -24.34 -9.22 4.94
CA LEU A 9 -23.10 -9.99 5.13
C LEU A 9 -22.85 -11.02 4.05
N GLN A 10 -23.90 -11.63 3.50
CA GLN A 10 -23.77 -12.79 2.62
C GLN A 10 -23.75 -12.44 1.14
N SER A 11 -24.36 -11.32 0.74
CA SER A 11 -24.43 -10.96 -0.67
C SER A 11 -24.38 -9.45 -0.89
N PRO A 12 -23.75 -8.98 -1.99
CA PRO A 12 -23.87 -7.60 -2.40
C PRO A 12 -25.26 -7.32 -3.01
N PRO A 13 -25.74 -6.06 -3.01
CA PRO A 13 -26.94 -5.68 -3.73
C PRO A 13 -26.75 -5.79 -5.26
N ALA A 14 -27.84 -5.94 -6.02
CA ALA A 14 -27.80 -6.22 -7.47
C ALA A 14 -27.00 -5.20 -8.32
N HIS A 15 -26.92 -3.94 -7.90
CA HIS A 15 -26.29 -2.85 -8.66
C HIS A 15 -25.25 -2.07 -7.85
N ALA A 16 -24.71 -2.65 -6.77
CA ALA A 16 -23.63 -2.04 -6.02
C ALA A 16 -22.73 -3.10 -5.36
N THR A 17 -21.50 -2.71 -5.04
CA THR A 17 -20.53 -3.63 -4.42
C THR A 17 -20.84 -3.91 -2.95
N HIS A 18 -21.53 -2.99 -2.27
CA HIS A 18 -21.85 -3.08 -0.84
C HIS A 18 -23.20 -2.47 -0.52
N TRP A 19 -23.82 -2.93 0.58
CA TRP A 19 -25.01 -2.31 1.12
C TRP A 19 -24.68 -0.98 1.80
N SER A 20 -25.37 0.07 1.37
CA SER A 20 -25.43 1.33 2.12
C SER A 20 -26.58 1.28 3.13
N VAL A 21 -26.54 2.17 4.12
CA VAL A 21 -27.65 2.33 5.06
C VAL A 21 -28.97 2.65 4.33
N ARG A 22 -28.90 3.40 3.21
CA ARG A 22 -30.07 3.79 2.42
C ARG A 22 -30.64 2.63 1.62
N THR A 23 -29.78 1.86 0.96
CA THR A 23 -30.21 0.72 0.12
C THR A 23 -30.71 -0.43 0.99
N LEU A 24 -30.08 -0.69 2.14
CA LEU A 24 -30.56 -1.75 3.03
C LEU A 24 -31.91 -1.39 3.69
N ALA A 25 -32.16 -0.10 3.93
CA ALA A 25 -33.44 0.41 4.44
C ALA A 25 -34.58 0.41 3.40
N GLN A 26 -34.34 0.04 2.14
CA GLN A 26 -35.42 -0.21 1.17
C GLN A 26 -36.16 -1.52 1.45
N HIS A 27 -35.64 -2.38 2.32
CA HIS A 27 -36.37 -3.56 2.80
C HIS A 27 -37.59 -3.10 3.64
N PRO A 28 -38.75 -3.76 3.48
CA PRO A 28 -39.99 -3.34 4.15
C PRO A 28 -39.84 -3.24 5.66
N GLY A 29 -40.34 -2.16 6.25
CA GLY A 29 -40.47 -2.01 7.71
C GLY A 29 -39.20 -1.59 8.46
N ILE A 30 -38.14 -1.14 7.79
CA ILE A 30 -36.90 -0.73 8.46
C ILE A 30 -36.51 0.70 8.08
N SER A 31 -36.38 1.58 9.07
CA SER A 31 -35.90 2.94 8.82
C SER A 31 -34.38 3.00 8.61
N LYS A 32 -33.93 3.99 7.84
CA LYS A 32 -32.50 4.30 7.66
C LYS A 32 -31.76 4.46 9.00
N SER A 33 -32.36 5.14 9.98
CA SER A 33 -31.75 5.35 11.29
C SER A 33 -31.57 4.04 12.06
N THR A 34 -32.49 3.09 11.91
CA THR A 34 -32.40 1.75 12.50
C THR A 34 -31.24 0.96 11.88
N VAL A 35 -31.13 0.95 10.55
CA VAL A 35 -29.99 0.31 9.86
C VAL A 35 -28.66 0.93 10.31
N HIS A 36 -28.59 2.25 10.42
CA HIS A 36 -27.37 2.93 10.88
C HIS A 36 -26.98 2.48 12.29
N ARG A 37 -27.94 2.40 13.22
CA ARG A 37 -27.69 1.90 14.59
C ARG A 37 -27.19 0.46 14.57
N TRP A 38 -27.73 -0.41 13.71
CA TRP A 38 -27.23 -1.78 13.59
C TRP A 38 -25.80 -1.83 13.06
N PHE A 39 -25.48 -1.02 12.04
CA PHE A 39 -24.10 -0.96 11.52
C PHE A 39 -23.10 -0.52 12.59
N GLN A 40 -23.47 0.47 13.42
CA GLN A 40 -22.65 0.89 14.55
C GLN A 40 -22.54 -0.21 15.61
N LEU A 41 -23.66 -0.82 15.99
CA LEU A 41 -23.72 -1.85 17.04
C LEU A 41 -22.87 -3.08 16.70
N PHE A 42 -22.92 -3.54 15.45
CA PHE A 42 -22.16 -4.72 14.98
C PHE A 42 -20.85 -4.34 14.30
N ASN A 43 -20.46 -3.06 14.35
CA ASN A 43 -19.25 -2.55 13.73
C ASN A 43 -19.11 -2.91 12.23
N LEU A 44 -20.23 -2.96 11.51
CA LEU A 44 -20.24 -3.19 10.08
C LEU A 44 -19.73 -1.95 9.36
N ARG A 45 -18.66 -2.12 8.59
CA ARG A 45 -18.01 -1.04 7.84
C ARG A 45 -17.89 -1.42 6.35
N PRO A 46 -18.99 -1.49 5.59
CA PRO A 46 -18.96 -1.93 4.18
C PRO A 46 -18.14 -1.00 3.27
N HIS A 47 -17.89 0.23 3.69
CA HIS A 47 -17.03 1.19 2.99
C HIS A 47 -15.53 0.97 3.25
N ARG A 48 -15.15 0.02 4.10
CA ARG A 48 -13.76 -0.26 4.43
C ARG A 48 -13.34 -1.60 3.86
N HIS A 49 -12.11 -1.62 3.36
CA HIS A 49 -11.45 -2.83 2.92
C HIS A 49 -10.23 -3.08 3.78
N ARG A 50 -9.89 -4.36 3.94
CA ARG A 50 -8.58 -4.80 4.41
C ARG A 50 -7.99 -5.67 3.33
N HIS A 51 -6.74 -5.40 2.99
CA HIS A 51 -5.98 -6.27 2.11
C HIS A 51 -5.36 -7.38 2.95
N PHE A 52 -5.39 -8.60 2.43
CA PHE A 52 -4.71 -9.74 3.02
C PHE A 52 -3.96 -10.47 1.90
N LYS A 53 -2.87 -11.14 2.27
CA LYS A 53 -2.08 -11.98 1.37
C LYS A 53 -1.83 -13.29 2.09
N ILE A 54 -2.16 -14.40 1.42
CA ILE A 54 -1.86 -15.75 1.89
C ILE A 54 -0.70 -16.25 1.02
N SER A 55 0.33 -16.81 1.66
CA SER A 55 1.44 -17.46 0.97
C SER A 55 1.24 -18.97 0.98
N ASN A 56 1.42 -19.61 -0.18
CA ASN A 56 1.41 -21.07 -0.32
C ASN A 56 2.83 -21.67 -0.22
N ASP A 57 3.82 -20.87 0.17
CA ASP A 57 5.20 -21.34 0.34
C ASP A 57 5.31 -22.27 1.57
N PRO A 58 5.72 -23.55 1.40
CA PRO A 58 5.89 -24.47 2.52
C PRO A 58 6.83 -23.97 3.61
N TYR A 59 7.77 -23.08 3.26
CA TYR A 59 8.74 -22.49 4.17
C TYR A 59 8.37 -21.09 4.65
N PHE A 60 7.12 -20.64 4.42
CA PHE A 60 6.69 -19.27 4.73
C PHE A 60 7.00 -18.86 6.18
N VAL A 61 6.59 -19.68 7.16
CA VAL A 61 6.81 -19.39 8.59
C VAL A 61 8.29 -19.26 8.90
N LYS A 62 9.11 -20.18 8.37
CA LYS A 62 10.57 -20.14 8.58
C LYS A 62 11.16 -18.85 8.01
N LYS A 63 10.83 -18.48 6.77
CA LYS A 63 11.30 -17.24 6.13
C LYS A 63 10.88 -16.00 6.91
N VAL A 64 9.66 -15.97 7.44
CA VAL A 64 9.18 -14.88 8.29
C VAL A 64 10.03 -14.79 9.56
N HIS A 65 10.30 -15.91 10.22
CA HIS A 65 11.16 -15.92 11.41
C HIS A 65 12.58 -15.44 11.10
N ASP A 66 13.17 -15.88 10.00
CA ASP A 66 14.52 -15.47 9.57
C ASP A 66 14.57 -13.94 9.33
N ILE A 67 13.58 -13.40 8.60
CA ILE A 67 13.47 -11.96 8.33
C ILE A 67 13.22 -11.16 9.61
N VAL A 68 12.28 -11.58 10.46
CA VAL A 68 12.01 -10.92 11.76
C VAL A 68 13.24 -10.97 12.66
N GLY A 69 14.00 -12.07 12.61
CA GLY A 69 15.28 -12.20 13.29
C GLY A 69 16.24 -11.07 12.95
N LEU A 70 16.38 -10.74 11.66
CA LEU A 70 17.22 -9.62 11.20
C LEU A 70 16.77 -8.26 11.73
N TYR A 71 15.46 -8.04 11.91
CA TYR A 71 14.94 -6.80 12.50
C TYR A 71 15.17 -6.71 14.01
N LEU A 72 15.07 -7.83 14.72
CA LEU A 72 15.20 -7.87 16.18
C LEU A 72 16.65 -7.88 16.64
N ARG A 73 17.53 -8.52 15.86
CA ARG A 73 18.96 -8.62 16.14
C ARG A 73 19.72 -8.48 14.83
N LEU A 74 20.32 -7.30 14.67
CA LEU A 74 21.21 -7.02 13.56
C LEU A 74 22.45 -7.92 13.67
N PRO A 75 22.95 -8.48 12.55
CA PRO A 75 24.24 -9.16 12.54
C PRO A 75 25.38 -8.19 12.86
N ASP A 76 26.44 -8.71 13.48
CA ASP A 76 27.67 -7.95 13.70
C ASP A 76 28.35 -7.65 12.35
N ASP A 77 29.03 -6.50 12.27
CA ASP A 77 29.74 -6.03 11.07
C ASP A 77 28.90 -6.02 9.78
N ALA A 78 27.58 -5.80 9.92
CA ALA A 78 26.67 -5.79 8.80
C ALA A 78 25.60 -4.70 8.90
N VAL A 79 25.03 -4.34 7.74
CA VAL A 79 23.85 -3.47 7.64
C VAL A 79 22.66 -4.27 7.14
N VAL A 80 21.50 -4.08 7.76
CA VAL A 80 20.23 -4.65 7.30
C VAL A 80 19.44 -3.56 6.61
N LEU A 81 19.16 -3.77 5.33
CA LEU A 81 18.55 -2.79 4.45
C LEU A 81 17.26 -3.35 3.85
N CYS A 82 16.18 -2.58 3.92
CA CYS A 82 14.88 -2.96 3.36
C CYS A 82 14.60 -2.12 2.11
N VAL A 83 14.47 -2.78 0.95
CA VAL A 83 14.18 -2.08 -0.32
C VAL A 83 12.73 -2.28 -0.71
N ASP A 84 12.11 -1.19 -1.14
CA ASP A 84 10.78 -1.21 -1.74
C ASP A 84 10.69 -0.23 -2.91
N GLU A 85 9.68 -0.46 -3.74
CA GLU A 85 9.43 0.24 -4.98
C GLU A 85 7.99 0.73 -5.03
N LYS A 86 7.82 2.05 -5.04
CA LYS A 86 6.52 2.63 -5.38
C LYS A 86 6.49 2.98 -6.86
N MET A 87 5.88 2.09 -7.62
CA MET A 87 5.68 2.24 -9.07
C MET A 87 4.52 3.19 -9.39
N GLN A 88 4.55 3.70 -10.63
CA GLN A 88 3.46 4.47 -11.25
C GLN A 88 2.95 5.63 -10.38
N ILE A 89 3.87 6.33 -9.72
CA ILE A 89 3.53 7.56 -9.02
C ILE A 89 3.18 8.60 -10.09
N GLN A 90 1.90 8.95 -10.15
CA GLN A 90 1.45 10.07 -10.97
C GLN A 90 1.92 11.37 -10.32
N VAL A 91 2.32 12.33 -11.15
CA VAL A 91 2.63 13.69 -10.71
C VAL A 91 1.55 14.62 -11.31
N PRO A 92 0.35 14.66 -10.71
CA PRO A 92 -0.69 15.58 -11.12
C PRO A 92 -0.49 16.94 -10.44
N GLU A 93 -0.51 18.01 -11.22
CA GLU A 93 -0.59 19.37 -10.72
C GLU A 93 -1.92 20.01 -11.10
N ARG A 94 -2.52 20.76 -10.16
CA ARG A 94 -3.75 21.50 -10.42
C ARG A 94 -3.42 22.73 -11.25
N THR A 95 -4.20 22.98 -12.30
CA THR A 95 -4.02 24.17 -13.15
C THR A 95 -4.35 25.47 -12.44
N GLN A 96 -5.12 25.43 -11.35
CA GLN A 96 -5.53 26.60 -10.57
C GLN A 96 -5.55 26.27 -9.07
N PRO A 97 -5.32 27.26 -8.19
CA PRO A 97 -5.45 27.07 -6.75
C PRO A 97 -6.89 26.76 -6.35
N MET A 98 -7.07 25.89 -5.35
CA MET A 98 -8.40 25.57 -4.81
C MET A 98 -8.87 26.70 -3.89
N PRO A 99 -10.08 27.26 -4.10
CA PRO A 99 -10.62 28.28 -3.20
C PRO A 99 -10.91 27.69 -1.81
N PRO A 100 -10.95 28.54 -0.76
CA PRO A 100 -11.27 28.07 0.59
C PRO A 100 -12.69 27.51 0.65
N LEU A 101 -12.89 26.47 1.47
CA LEU A 101 -14.19 25.84 1.65
C LEU A 101 -15.21 26.83 2.27
N GLY A 102 -16.37 26.96 1.63
CA GLY A 102 -17.48 27.80 2.09
C GLY A 102 -18.63 27.01 2.74
N LEU A 103 -19.38 27.65 3.64
CA LEU A 103 -20.59 27.08 4.25
C LEU A 103 -21.67 26.84 3.17
N GLY A 104 -22.13 25.59 3.05
CA GLY A 104 -23.20 25.22 2.10
C GLY A 104 -22.71 24.92 0.68
N TYR A 105 -21.42 25.02 0.42
CA TYR A 105 -20.81 24.75 -0.88
C TYR A 105 -19.93 23.49 -0.81
N VAL A 106 -19.93 22.73 -1.91
CA VAL A 106 -18.95 21.65 -2.11
C VAL A 106 -17.63 22.31 -2.53
N GLU A 107 -16.50 21.69 -2.19
CA GLU A 107 -15.19 22.15 -2.63
C GLU A 107 -15.11 22.21 -4.17
N ASP A 108 -14.71 23.37 -4.70
CA ASP A 108 -14.48 23.52 -6.13
C ASP A 108 -13.08 23.01 -6.48
N VAL A 109 -13.03 21.97 -7.32
CA VAL A 109 -11.80 21.37 -7.82
C VAL A 109 -11.78 21.52 -9.34
N THR A 110 -10.71 22.11 -9.88
CA THR A 110 -10.56 22.20 -11.33
C THR A 110 -10.46 20.81 -11.95
N HIS A 111 -11.23 20.62 -13.03
CA HIS A 111 -11.23 19.37 -13.79
C HIS A 111 -9.95 19.20 -14.63
N GLU A 112 -9.27 20.31 -14.94
CA GLU A 112 -8.01 20.30 -15.68
C GLU A 112 -6.82 19.97 -14.78
N THR A 113 -5.86 19.22 -15.31
CA THR A 113 -4.66 18.77 -14.59
C THR A 113 -3.50 18.74 -15.55
N ILE A 114 -2.35 19.24 -15.12
CA ILE A 114 -1.08 19.09 -15.86
C ILE A 114 -0.50 17.72 -15.49
N ARG A 115 -0.17 16.92 -16.50
CA ARG A 115 0.37 15.57 -16.33
C ARG A 115 1.86 15.57 -16.65
N ASP A 116 2.70 15.57 -15.63
CA ASP A 116 4.17 15.46 -15.79
C ASP A 116 4.64 14.00 -15.97
N GLY A 117 3.73 13.14 -16.44
CA GLY A 117 3.96 11.72 -16.65
C GLY A 117 3.86 10.90 -15.36
N VAL A 118 4.67 9.84 -15.30
CA VAL A 118 4.75 8.90 -14.18
C VAL A 118 6.20 8.70 -13.79
N THR A 119 6.43 8.54 -12.48
CA THR A 119 7.73 8.21 -11.92
C THR A 119 7.65 6.94 -11.08
N THR A 120 8.81 6.34 -10.84
CA THR A 120 8.96 5.23 -9.90
C THR A 120 9.97 5.60 -8.84
N LEU A 121 9.57 5.47 -7.59
CA LEU A 121 10.43 5.67 -6.43
C LEU A 121 11.03 4.33 -6.03
N PHE A 122 12.35 4.24 -6.04
CA PHE A 122 13.09 3.21 -5.33
C PHE A 122 13.55 3.79 -4.00
N ALA A 123 13.31 3.08 -2.90
CA ALA A 123 13.74 3.49 -1.58
C ALA A 123 14.36 2.32 -0.83
N VAL A 124 15.40 2.61 -0.06
CA VAL A 124 16.01 1.70 0.89
C VAL A 124 15.94 2.31 2.29
N LEU A 125 15.52 1.51 3.27
CA LEU A 125 15.50 1.85 4.68
C LEU A 125 16.62 1.08 5.39
N ASP A 126 17.49 1.79 6.09
CA ASP A 126 18.39 1.21 7.07
C ASP A 126 17.60 0.91 8.36
N VAL A 127 17.53 -0.36 8.72
CA VAL A 127 16.76 -0.84 9.88
C VAL A 127 17.34 -0.33 11.20
N ALA A 128 18.66 -0.19 11.29
CA ALA A 128 19.34 0.20 12.51
C ALA A 128 19.18 1.70 12.78
N THR A 129 19.30 2.51 11.73
CA THR A 129 19.36 3.98 11.88
C THR A 129 18.06 4.68 11.51
N GLY A 130 17.14 4.01 10.83
CA GLY A 130 15.91 4.59 10.29
C GLY A 130 16.14 5.53 9.11
N LYS A 131 17.37 5.65 8.59
CA LYS A 131 17.68 6.51 7.45
C LYS A 131 17.13 5.89 6.17
N VAL A 132 16.60 6.76 5.31
CA VAL A 132 16.09 6.37 3.99
C VAL A 132 16.95 6.99 2.90
N LEU A 133 17.43 6.16 1.99
CA LEU A 133 18.03 6.59 0.73
C LEU A 133 17.04 6.26 -0.39
N ALA A 134 16.73 7.24 -1.24
CA ALA A 134 15.73 7.05 -2.28
C ALA A 134 16.15 7.71 -3.60
N GLN A 135 15.69 7.14 -4.71
CA GLN A 135 15.87 7.68 -6.04
C GLN A 135 14.59 7.53 -6.87
N CYS A 136 14.21 8.61 -7.54
CA CYS A 136 13.20 8.58 -8.58
C CYS A 136 13.82 8.15 -9.91
N LYS A 137 13.15 7.24 -10.63
CA LYS A 137 13.51 6.81 -11.98
C LYS A 137 12.30 6.93 -12.89
N HIS A 138 12.54 7.30 -14.14
CA HIS A 138 11.47 7.47 -15.13
C HIS A 138 10.81 6.14 -15.53
N ARG A 139 11.51 5.01 -15.37
CA ARG A 139 11.01 3.68 -15.73
C ARG A 139 11.24 2.69 -14.59
N HIS A 140 10.40 1.67 -14.55
CA HIS A 140 10.51 0.55 -13.63
C HIS A 140 10.95 -0.71 -14.36
N ARG A 141 12.25 -0.88 -14.58
CA ARG A 141 12.82 -2.10 -15.17
C ARG A 141 14.00 -2.57 -14.34
N ARG A 142 14.47 -3.79 -14.65
CA ARG A 142 15.64 -4.40 -14.02
C ARG A 142 16.89 -3.51 -14.04
N GLN A 143 17.12 -2.75 -15.12
CA GLN A 143 18.30 -1.91 -15.25
C GLN A 143 18.30 -0.78 -14.22
N GLU A 144 17.15 -0.16 -14.00
CA GLU A 144 16.96 0.87 -12.99
C GLU A 144 17.11 0.30 -11.58
N PHE A 145 16.63 -0.92 -11.34
CA PHE A 145 16.83 -1.61 -10.06
C PHE A 145 18.31 -1.92 -9.79
N VAL A 146 19.04 -2.50 -10.74
CA VAL A 146 20.49 -2.75 -10.60
C VAL A 146 21.26 -1.45 -10.39
N SER A 147 20.91 -0.39 -11.12
CA SER A 147 21.50 0.95 -10.91
C SER A 147 21.25 1.48 -9.50
N PHE A 148 20.09 1.16 -8.91
CA PHE A 148 19.77 1.51 -7.53
C PHE A 148 20.57 0.67 -6.53
N LEU A 149 20.72 -0.64 -6.74
CA LEU A 149 21.59 -1.49 -5.91
C LEU A 149 23.05 -0.99 -5.90
N GLN A 150 23.58 -0.63 -7.07
CA GLN A 150 24.92 -0.01 -7.16
C GLN A 150 25.00 1.34 -6.45
N HIS A 151 23.88 2.06 -6.34
CA HIS A 151 23.84 3.31 -5.58
C HIS A 151 23.84 3.03 -4.08
N ILE A 152 23.13 2.00 -3.62
CA ILE A 152 23.16 1.54 -2.23
C ILE A 152 24.59 1.15 -1.84
N GLU A 153 25.23 0.27 -2.61
CA GLU A 153 26.59 -0.20 -2.36
C GLU A 153 27.58 0.95 -2.18
N ARG A 154 27.52 1.99 -3.03
CA ARG A 154 28.38 3.19 -2.93
C ARG A 154 28.12 4.06 -1.70
N ASN A 155 26.98 3.91 -1.04
CA ASN A 155 26.61 4.68 0.15
C ASN A 155 26.72 3.87 1.45
N VAL A 156 27.08 2.58 1.37
CA VAL A 156 27.36 1.74 2.53
C VAL A 156 28.87 1.66 2.73
N PRO A 157 29.38 1.73 3.97
CA PRO A 157 30.80 1.49 4.23
C PRO A 157 31.26 0.12 3.72
N ASN A 158 32.38 0.08 2.98
CA ASN A 158 32.91 -1.14 2.36
C ASN A 158 33.33 -2.25 3.35
N ASN A 159 33.40 -1.94 4.65
CA ASN A 159 33.77 -2.88 5.70
C ASN A 159 32.57 -3.61 6.31
N LEU A 160 31.36 -3.37 5.80
CA LEU A 160 30.13 -3.97 6.32
C LEU A 160 29.50 -4.87 5.26
N ASP A 161 29.03 -6.03 5.70
CA ASP A 161 28.20 -6.90 4.86
C ASP A 161 26.80 -6.32 4.69
N ILE A 162 26.20 -6.47 3.51
CA ILE A 162 24.85 -5.97 3.22
C ILE A 162 23.83 -7.12 3.25
N HIS A 163 22.93 -7.08 4.22
CA HIS A 163 21.74 -7.92 4.25
C HIS A 163 20.55 -7.17 3.64
N LEU A 164 20.25 -7.48 2.38
CA LEU A 164 19.13 -6.85 1.67
C LEU A 164 17.84 -7.65 1.84
N ILE A 165 16.82 -7.02 2.41
CA ILE A 165 15.44 -7.53 2.49
C ILE A 165 14.64 -6.88 1.37
N ILE A 166 14.17 -7.70 0.44
CA ILE A 166 13.38 -7.26 -0.72
C ILE A 166 12.13 -8.11 -0.84
N ASP A 167 11.10 -7.56 -1.47
CA ASP A 167 9.87 -8.31 -1.73
C ASP A 167 10.07 -9.38 -2.83
N ASN A 168 9.03 -10.20 -3.07
CA ASN A 168 9.08 -11.32 -3.99
C ASN A 168 8.77 -10.95 -5.46
N TYR A 169 8.94 -9.68 -5.84
CA TYR A 169 8.59 -9.19 -7.17
C TYR A 169 9.44 -9.81 -8.29
N CYS A 170 8.87 -9.88 -9.50
CA CYS A 170 9.42 -10.70 -10.58
C CYS A 170 10.79 -10.22 -11.08
N THR A 171 11.04 -8.91 -11.05
CA THR A 171 12.33 -8.33 -11.49
C THR A 171 13.48 -8.71 -10.56
N HIS A 172 13.22 -8.97 -9.28
CA HIS A 172 14.23 -9.35 -8.29
C HIS A 172 14.79 -10.76 -8.53
N LYS A 173 14.05 -11.61 -9.24
CA LYS A 173 14.44 -13.02 -9.46
C LYS A 173 15.35 -13.22 -10.67
N HIS A 174 15.59 -12.17 -11.44
CA HIS A 174 16.37 -12.25 -12.67
C HIS A 174 17.85 -12.56 -12.36
N ALA A 175 18.52 -13.40 -13.18
CA ALA A 175 19.91 -13.82 -12.97
C ALA A 175 20.87 -12.64 -12.71
N LYS A 176 20.88 -11.62 -13.59
CA LYS A 176 21.63 -10.37 -13.42
C LYS A 176 21.39 -9.55 -12.15
N VAL A 177 20.36 -9.86 -11.37
CA VAL A 177 20.11 -9.21 -10.06
C VAL A 177 20.70 -10.06 -8.92
N LYS A 178 20.93 -11.34 -9.17
CA LYS A 178 21.53 -12.29 -8.22
C LYS A 178 23.06 -12.39 -8.36
N GLU A 179 23.60 -11.89 -9.47
CA GLU A 179 25.04 -11.68 -9.71
C GLU A 179 25.49 -10.40 -9.00
#